data_AF-A0A413Q2G0-F1
#
_entry.id   AF-A0A413Q2G0-F1
#
_cell.length_a   1.000
_cell.length_b   1.000
_cell.length_c   1.000
_cell.angle_alpha   90.00
_cell.angle_beta   90.00
_cell.angle_gamma   90.00
#
_symmetry.space_group_name_H-M   'P 1'
#
loop_
_entity.id
_entity.type
_entity.pdbx_description
1 polymer ?
#
loop_
_entity_poly.entity_id
_entity_poly.type
_entity_poly.pdbx_seq_one_letter_code
_entity_poly.pdbx_strand_id
1 'polypeptide(L)'
;MRNNYLKIVSILLALLMIVQIMPSTEVWAVSESQFDSKMSELKGQYPNYSCWNDRFDNGSECWGFANMLGYKVFGTKPSTWKKVYSINNVKKGDLIQYGSTNGSGHTIFVTSVSGDTITFVDCNGNGNYSGANKVRHNGVLWGNTIKKGNKMYGRINFSYICVSPGFDNPNPVTTTPSIWKNSDSYTVGNSATLTWNSVDNATGYWFSVWYKGEQIVTTQVSGSSEYTLNN
;
A
#
# COMPACT_ATOMS: atom_id res chain seq x y z
N MET A 1 -34.45 -29.72 57.46
CA MET A 1 -34.99 -28.70 56.55
C MET A 1 -34.19 -27.41 56.68
N ARG A 2 -33.29 -27.10 55.74
CA ARG A 2 -33.35 -25.91 54.86
C ARG A 2 -32.15 -25.95 53.92
N ASN A 3 -32.43 -26.17 52.63
CA ASN A 3 -31.46 -26.14 51.53
C ASN A 3 -30.76 -24.78 51.49
N ASN A 4 -29.44 -24.76 51.70
CA ASN A 4 -28.63 -23.61 51.38
C ASN A 4 -28.22 -23.75 49.91
N TYR A 5 -29.05 -23.15 49.05
CA TYR A 5 -28.86 -23.08 47.61
C TYR A 5 -27.46 -22.54 47.28
N LEU A 6 -26.56 -23.43 46.83
CA LEU A 6 -25.45 -23.05 45.96
C LEU A 6 -26.06 -22.46 44.70
N LYS A 7 -26.23 -21.13 44.69
CA LYS A 7 -26.63 -20.39 43.49
C LYS A 7 -25.42 -20.34 42.56
N ILE A 8 -25.23 -21.40 41.79
CA ILE A 8 -24.39 -21.37 40.60
C ILE A 8 -25.11 -20.45 39.61
N VAL A 9 -24.72 -19.18 39.57
CA VAL A 9 -25.13 -18.29 38.48
C VAL A 9 -24.19 -18.58 37.32
N SER A 10 -24.64 -19.40 36.37
CA SER A 10 -23.96 -19.54 35.08
C SER A 10 -24.04 -18.22 34.33
N ILE A 11 -23.02 -17.37 34.47
CA ILE A 11 -22.88 -16.19 33.62
C ILE A 11 -22.39 -16.71 32.26
N LEU A 12 -23.30 -16.79 31.29
CA LEU A 12 -22.94 -17.08 29.90
C LEU A 12 -22.25 -15.84 29.32
N LEU A 13 -20.93 -15.73 29.51
CA LEU A 13 -20.10 -14.69 28.90
C LEU A 13 -19.86 -15.05 27.43
N ALA A 14 -20.62 -14.45 26.53
CA ALA A 14 -20.30 -14.46 25.11
C ALA A 14 -19.19 -13.41 24.87
N LEU A 15 -17.94 -13.87 24.79
CA LEU A 15 -16.77 -13.03 24.56
C LEU A 15 -16.41 -13.06 23.08
N LEU A 16 -16.58 -11.92 22.40
CA LEU A 16 -16.16 -11.71 21.00
C LEU A 16 -14.96 -10.79 21.02
N MET A 17 -13.80 -11.28 20.59
CA MET A 17 -12.64 -10.43 20.27
C MET A 17 -12.82 -9.90 18.86
N ILE A 18 -12.94 -8.58 18.71
CA ILE A 18 -13.01 -7.94 17.41
C ILE A 18 -11.62 -7.38 17.12
N VAL A 19 -10.91 -7.96 16.16
CA VAL A 19 -9.68 -7.39 15.61
C VAL A 19 -10.11 -6.24 14.70
N GLN A 20 -10.04 -5.00 15.20
CA GLN A 20 -10.29 -3.82 14.38
C GLN A 20 -8.96 -3.30 13.84
N ILE A 21 -8.73 -3.48 12.54
CA ILE A 21 -7.80 -2.64 11.80
C ILE A 21 -8.54 -1.32 11.61
N MET A 22 -8.36 -0.35 12.53
CA MET A 22 -8.84 1.00 12.26
C MET A 22 -8.07 1.50 11.04
N PRO A 23 -8.74 1.91 9.96
CA PRO A 23 -8.05 2.66 8.95
C PRO A 23 -7.72 4.01 9.60
N SER A 24 -6.44 4.23 9.93
CA SER A 24 -5.87 5.52 9.55
C SER A 24 -6.28 5.74 8.09
N THR A 25 -6.51 6.97 7.66
CA THR A 25 -6.70 7.26 6.24
C THR A 25 -5.40 6.91 5.50
N GLU A 26 -5.17 5.63 5.30
CA GLU A 26 -4.04 5.05 4.63
C GLU A 26 -4.58 4.78 3.25
N VAL A 27 -4.04 5.53 2.30
CA VAL A 27 -4.00 5.08 0.93
C VAL A 27 -3.39 3.69 0.99
N TRP A 28 -4.21 2.64 0.91
CA TRP A 28 -3.78 1.25 0.93
C TRP A 28 -2.59 1.11 0.00
N ALA A 29 -1.36 0.96 0.52
CA ALA A 29 -0.27 0.83 -0.41
C ALA A 29 -0.29 -0.55 -1.06
N VAL A 30 0.23 -0.54 -2.27
CA VAL A 30 0.10 -1.64 -3.22
C VAL A 30 1.15 -2.68 -2.87
N SER A 31 0.77 -3.96 -2.75
CA SER A 31 1.78 -5.02 -2.60
C SER A 31 2.64 -5.14 -3.87
N GLU A 32 3.82 -5.73 -3.77
CA GLU A 32 4.68 -5.90 -4.94
C GLU A 32 4.02 -6.76 -6.04
N SER A 33 3.30 -7.82 -5.66
CA SER A 33 2.54 -8.67 -6.59
C SER A 33 1.38 -7.92 -7.24
N GLN A 34 0.68 -7.05 -6.51
CA GLN A 34 -0.37 -6.21 -7.07
C GLN A 34 0.21 -5.18 -8.03
N PHE A 35 1.38 -4.61 -7.73
CA PHE A 35 2.08 -3.73 -8.65
C PHE A 35 2.39 -4.47 -9.94
N ASP A 36 3.04 -5.64 -9.86
CA ASP A 36 3.44 -6.39 -11.04
C ASP A 36 2.23 -6.83 -11.88
N SER A 37 1.11 -7.23 -11.25
CA SER A 37 -0.14 -7.54 -11.95
C SER A 37 -0.70 -6.34 -12.69
N LYS A 38 -0.84 -5.20 -12.01
CA LYS A 38 -1.33 -3.95 -12.62
C LYS A 38 -0.42 -3.49 -13.74
N MET A 39 0.90 -3.60 -13.58
CA MET A 39 1.85 -3.25 -14.62
C MET A 39 1.75 -4.18 -15.84
N SER A 40 1.51 -5.48 -15.62
CA SER A 40 1.25 -6.44 -16.70
C SER A 40 -0.02 -6.09 -17.48
N GLU A 41 -1.11 -5.79 -16.78
CA GLU A 41 -2.37 -5.34 -17.40
C GLU A 41 -2.19 -4.04 -18.20
N LEU A 42 -1.45 -3.07 -17.64
CA LEU A 42 -1.16 -1.80 -18.31
C LEU A 42 -0.30 -2.00 -19.55
N LYS A 43 0.65 -2.93 -19.52
CA LYS A 43 1.42 -3.30 -20.71
C LYS A 43 0.56 -3.98 -21.77
N GLY A 44 -0.45 -4.75 -21.37
CA GLY A 44 -1.45 -5.31 -22.29
C GLY A 44 -2.34 -4.24 -22.92
N GLN A 45 -2.74 -3.22 -22.15
CA GLN A 45 -3.55 -2.09 -22.64
C GLN A 45 -2.75 -1.14 -23.53
N TYR A 46 -1.47 -0.93 -23.22
CA TYR A 46 -0.60 0.02 -23.91
C TYR A 46 0.69 -0.68 -24.37
N PRO A 47 0.64 -1.61 -25.34
CA PRO A 47 1.82 -2.36 -25.76
C PRO A 47 2.87 -1.49 -26.45
N ASN A 48 4.07 -2.03 -26.63
CA ASN A 48 5.14 -1.32 -27.35
C ASN A 48 4.65 -0.83 -28.72
N TYR A 49 4.96 0.43 -29.01
CA TYR A 49 4.64 1.15 -30.24
C TYR A 49 3.15 1.44 -30.46
N SER A 50 2.27 1.17 -29.49
CA SER A 50 0.94 1.78 -29.46
C SER A 50 1.06 3.29 -29.25
N CYS A 51 0.00 4.04 -29.54
CA CYS A 51 -0.05 5.48 -29.27
C CYS A 51 -1.01 5.78 -28.13
N TRP A 52 -0.61 6.65 -27.20
CA TRP A 52 -1.49 7.16 -26.14
C TRP A 52 -1.71 8.66 -26.32
N ASN A 53 -2.89 9.06 -26.80
CA ASN A 53 -3.19 10.45 -27.15
C ASN A 53 -4.15 11.15 -26.17
N ASP A 54 -4.40 10.53 -25.02
CA ASP A 54 -5.34 11.06 -24.03
C ASP A 54 -4.67 12.12 -23.13
N ARG A 55 -5.46 12.59 -22.17
CA ARG A 55 -5.03 13.50 -21.12
C ARG A 55 -5.31 12.88 -19.76
N PHE A 56 -4.41 13.11 -18.83
CA PHE A 56 -4.61 12.74 -17.44
C PHE A 56 -3.92 13.76 -16.54
N ASP A 57 -4.56 14.07 -15.41
CA ASP A 57 -4.04 15.02 -14.41
C ASP A 57 -3.68 16.40 -15.00
N ASN A 58 -4.49 16.87 -15.95
CA ASN A 58 -4.31 18.09 -16.76
C ASN A 58 -3.15 18.07 -17.77
N GLY A 59 -2.33 17.02 -17.83
CA GLY A 59 -1.27 16.88 -18.83
C GLY A 59 -1.58 15.87 -19.93
N SER A 60 -0.76 15.92 -20.99
CA SER A 60 -0.81 15.07 -22.16
C SER A 60 0.56 14.42 -22.40
N GLU A 61 0.66 13.56 -23.41
CA GLU A 61 1.91 12.95 -23.86
C GLU A 61 2.66 12.21 -22.72
N CYS A 62 3.99 12.36 -22.64
CA CYS A 62 4.84 11.72 -21.64
C CYS A 62 4.37 11.96 -20.19
N TRP A 63 4.05 13.22 -19.87
CA TRP A 63 3.65 13.62 -18.52
C TRP A 63 2.28 13.04 -18.16
N GLY A 64 1.29 13.19 -19.05
CA GLY A 64 -0.05 12.66 -18.81
C GLY A 64 -0.03 11.14 -18.67
N PHE A 65 0.73 10.46 -19.53
CA PHE A 65 0.84 9.00 -19.53
C PHE A 65 1.48 8.49 -18.24
N ALA A 66 2.62 9.05 -17.85
CA ALA A 66 3.31 8.64 -16.63
C ALA A 66 2.44 8.88 -15.38
N ASN A 67 1.70 10.00 -15.33
CA ASN A 67 0.77 10.29 -14.24
C ASN A 67 -0.39 9.29 -14.20
N MET A 68 -0.93 8.92 -15.37
CA MET A 68 -1.99 7.92 -15.51
C MET A 68 -1.54 6.54 -15.02
N LEU A 69 -0.33 6.10 -15.37
CA LEU A 69 0.23 4.85 -14.85
C LEU A 69 0.36 4.89 -13.32
N GLY A 70 0.94 5.96 -12.77
CA GLY A 70 1.06 6.12 -11.33
C GLY A 70 -0.28 6.08 -10.60
N TYR A 71 -1.30 6.73 -11.14
CA TYR A 71 -2.66 6.67 -10.59
C TYR A 71 -3.28 5.28 -10.68
N LYS A 72 -3.19 4.59 -11.82
CA LYS A 72 -3.77 3.25 -11.97
C LYS A 72 -3.10 2.23 -11.04
N VAL A 73 -1.81 2.40 -10.78
CA VAL A 73 -1.06 1.56 -9.85
C VAL A 73 -1.42 1.89 -8.40
N PHE A 74 -1.22 3.14 -7.96
CA PHE A 74 -1.22 3.51 -6.54
C PHE A 74 -2.51 4.21 -6.07
N GLY A 75 -3.48 4.45 -6.95
CA GLY A 75 -4.75 5.09 -6.61
C GLY A 75 -4.67 6.58 -6.26
N THR A 76 -3.47 7.17 -6.26
CA THR A 76 -3.23 8.59 -5.96
C THR A 76 -2.58 9.30 -7.15
N LYS A 77 -2.95 10.57 -7.36
CA LYS A 77 -2.47 11.34 -8.50
C LYS A 77 -1.00 11.74 -8.30
N PRO A 78 -0.09 11.46 -9.25
CA PRO A 78 1.32 11.79 -9.05
C PRO A 78 1.63 13.30 -8.97
N SER A 79 0.72 14.19 -9.39
CA SER A 79 0.83 15.63 -9.10
C SER A 79 0.77 15.97 -7.61
N THR A 80 0.20 15.10 -6.77
CA THR A 80 0.14 15.29 -5.31
C THR A 80 1.31 14.64 -4.58
N TRP A 81 2.15 13.88 -5.28
CA TRP A 81 3.28 13.18 -4.68
C TRP A 81 4.43 14.13 -4.34
N LYS A 82 5.22 13.76 -3.31
CA LYS A 82 6.41 14.52 -2.91
C LYS A 82 7.41 14.55 -4.07
N LYS A 83 7.95 15.73 -4.36
CA LYS A 83 9.08 15.89 -5.28
C LYS A 83 10.41 15.85 -4.53
N VAL A 84 11.37 15.12 -5.08
CA VAL A 84 12.77 15.12 -4.60
C VAL A 84 13.73 15.42 -5.74
N TYR A 85 14.79 16.15 -5.44
CA TYR A 85 15.74 16.69 -6.43
C TYR A 85 17.07 15.94 -6.43
N SER A 86 17.07 14.69 -5.97
CA SER A 86 18.19 13.75 -6.05
C SER A 86 17.71 12.44 -6.65
N ILE A 87 18.51 11.85 -7.55
CA ILE A 87 18.18 10.59 -8.22
C ILE A 87 18.57 9.34 -7.43
N ASN A 88 19.37 9.47 -6.37
CA ASN A 88 20.03 8.34 -5.70
C ASN A 88 19.04 7.30 -5.16
N ASN A 89 17.91 7.77 -4.62
CA ASN A 89 16.88 6.95 -3.96
C ASN A 89 15.69 6.62 -4.88
N VAL A 90 15.86 6.73 -6.20
CA VAL A 90 14.83 6.33 -7.15
C VAL A 90 14.48 4.85 -6.96
N LYS A 91 13.17 4.55 -6.95
CA LYS A 91 12.64 3.19 -6.80
C LYS A 91 11.60 2.87 -7.87
N LYS A 92 11.31 1.57 -7.98
CA LYS A 92 10.18 1.05 -8.79
C LYS A 92 8.89 1.80 -8.41
N GLY A 93 8.13 2.25 -9.41
CA GLY A 93 6.89 3.00 -9.25
C GLY A 93 7.03 4.52 -9.23
N ASP A 94 8.24 5.06 -9.05
CA ASP A 94 8.47 6.51 -9.12
C ASP A 94 8.31 7.07 -10.54
N LEU A 95 8.01 8.36 -10.65
CA LEU A 95 8.11 9.09 -11.91
C LEU A 95 9.39 9.93 -11.91
N ILE A 96 10.13 9.91 -13.02
CA ILE A 96 11.30 10.77 -13.20
C ILE A 96 10.99 11.84 -14.22
N GLN A 97 11.22 13.09 -13.86
CA GLN A 97 11.26 14.23 -14.77
C GLN A 97 12.72 14.57 -15.09
N TYR A 98 13.01 14.73 -16.38
CA TYR A 98 14.27 15.30 -16.85
C TYR A 98 14.02 16.34 -17.95
N GLY A 99 15.03 17.18 -18.22
CA GLY A 99 14.92 18.32 -19.12
C GLY A 99 14.19 19.51 -18.50
N SER A 100 13.75 20.43 -19.34
CA SER A 100 13.05 21.65 -18.89
C SER A 100 11.72 21.31 -18.22
N THR A 101 11.47 21.88 -17.03
CA THR A 101 10.19 21.74 -16.31
C THR A 101 9.13 22.74 -16.78
N ASN A 102 9.51 23.70 -17.63
CA ASN A 102 8.65 24.77 -18.14
C ASN A 102 8.23 24.52 -19.60
N GLY A 103 8.16 23.25 -20.00
CA GLY A 103 7.93 22.81 -21.38
C GLY A 103 9.19 22.20 -22.01
N SER A 104 9.00 21.19 -22.88
CA SER A 104 10.07 20.42 -23.56
C SER A 104 10.89 19.44 -22.69
N GLY A 105 10.54 19.24 -21.43
CA GLY A 105 11.05 18.12 -20.63
C GLY A 105 10.36 16.80 -20.97
N HIS A 106 10.78 15.72 -20.30
CA HIS A 106 10.19 14.39 -20.45
C HIS A 106 9.96 13.73 -19.10
N THR A 107 8.83 13.04 -18.98
CA THR A 107 8.45 12.27 -17.78
C THR A 107 8.37 10.79 -18.11
N ILE A 108 8.95 9.96 -17.25
CA ILE A 108 8.95 8.50 -17.38
C ILE A 108 8.39 7.84 -16.12
N PHE A 109 7.90 6.61 -16.24
CA PHE A 109 7.46 5.79 -15.11
C PHE A 109 8.44 4.63 -14.89
N VAL A 110 9.04 4.55 -13.70
CA VAL A 110 10.08 3.56 -13.37
C VAL A 110 9.47 2.19 -13.13
N THR A 111 9.90 1.20 -13.90
CA THR A 111 9.41 -0.19 -13.81
C THR A 111 10.37 -1.10 -13.05
N SER A 112 11.67 -0.79 -13.01
CA SER A 112 12.64 -1.44 -12.13
C SER A 112 13.92 -0.63 -11.97
N VAL A 113 14.70 -0.94 -10.94
CA VAL A 113 16.02 -0.37 -10.69
C VAL A 113 16.98 -1.50 -10.33
N SER A 114 18.12 -1.58 -11.02
CA SER A 114 19.19 -2.55 -10.74
C SER A 114 20.54 -1.84 -10.77
N GLY A 115 21.13 -1.65 -9.59
CA GLY A 115 22.28 -0.78 -9.38
C GLY A 115 21.98 0.66 -9.87
N ASP A 116 22.77 1.13 -10.83
CA ASP A 116 22.58 2.42 -11.49
C ASP A 116 21.69 2.36 -12.73
N THR A 117 21.21 1.18 -13.12
CA THR A 117 20.32 1.04 -14.28
C THR A 117 18.88 1.22 -13.84
N ILE A 118 18.18 2.16 -14.48
CA ILE A 118 16.75 2.38 -14.33
C ILE A 118 16.08 1.85 -15.58
N THR A 119 15.13 0.92 -15.43
CA THR A 119 14.24 0.48 -16.49
C THR A 119 12.91 1.20 -16.35
N PHE A 120 12.32 1.63 -17.45
CA PHE A 120 11.10 2.43 -17.42
C PHE A 120 10.21 2.18 -18.63
N VAL A 121 9.00 2.72 -18.52
CA VAL A 121 8.07 2.92 -19.64
C VAL A 121 7.81 4.41 -19.81
N ASP A 122 7.69 4.84 -21.06
CA ASP A 122 7.31 6.19 -21.40
C ASP A 122 6.36 6.23 -22.61
N CYS A 123 5.84 7.42 -22.85
CA CYS A 123 5.08 7.79 -24.04
C CYS A 123 5.73 9.03 -24.65
N ASN A 124 5.64 9.21 -25.97
CA ASN A 124 6.20 10.35 -26.70
C ASN A 124 7.73 10.47 -26.62
N GLY A 125 8.42 9.40 -26.24
CA GLY A 125 9.89 9.32 -26.22
C GLY A 125 10.41 8.44 -27.35
N ASN A 126 11.22 7.45 -27.00
CA ASN A 126 11.86 6.54 -27.96
C ASN A 126 10.84 5.75 -28.79
N GLY A 127 9.65 5.47 -28.25
CA GLY A 127 8.57 4.79 -28.98
C GLY A 127 8.10 5.52 -30.24
N ASN A 128 8.40 6.81 -30.39
CA ASN A 128 8.09 7.59 -31.60
C ASN A 128 8.92 7.22 -32.82
N TYR A 129 10.05 6.53 -32.65
CA TYR A 129 11.05 6.36 -33.69
C TYR A 129 11.15 4.90 -34.18
N SER A 130 11.51 4.76 -35.46
CA SER A 130 12.02 3.52 -36.05
C SER A 130 13.36 3.88 -36.70
N GLY A 131 14.45 3.45 -36.06
CA GLY A 131 15.78 3.99 -36.37
C GLY A 131 15.83 5.51 -36.12
N ALA A 132 16.30 6.27 -37.10
CA ALA A 132 16.37 7.73 -37.03
C ALA A 132 15.05 8.44 -37.38
N ASN A 133 14.06 7.72 -37.91
CA ASN A 133 12.85 8.32 -38.44
C ASN A 133 11.76 8.37 -37.36
N LYS A 134 11.17 9.56 -37.16
CA LYS A 134 9.95 9.70 -36.37
C LYS A 134 8.78 9.16 -37.17
N VAL A 135 8.18 8.06 -36.71
CA VAL A 135 7.10 7.34 -37.41
C VAL A 135 5.78 7.38 -36.65
N ARG A 136 5.79 7.86 -35.40
CA ARG A 136 4.60 7.99 -34.58
C ARG A 136 4.72 9.16 -33.60
N HIS A 137 3.58 9.60 -33.09
CA HIS A 137 3.48 10.60 -32.03
C HIS A 137 2.85 9.92 -30.83
N ASN A 138 3.34 10.26 -29.62
CA ASN A 138 2.92 9.64 -28.38
C ASN A 138 3.06 8.10 -28.37
N GLY A 139 4.10 7.59 -29.01
CA GLY A 139 4.44 6.17 -29.02
C GLY A 139 4.88 5.70 -27.64
N VAL A 140 4.25 4.63 -27.15
CA VAL A 140 4.58 3.97 -25.88
C VAL A 140 5.74 3.02 -26.09
N LEU A 141 6.71 3.01 -25.17
CA LEU A 141 7.79 2.03 -25.19
C LEU A 141 8.18 1.58 -23.79
N TRP A 142 8.03 0.29 -23.54
CA TRP A 142 8.42 -0.43 -22.34
C TRP A 142 9.85 -0.94 -22.44
N GLY A 143 10.53 -0.99 -21.30
CA GLY A 143 11.85 -1.60 -21.21
C GLY A 143 12.98 -0.68 -21.68
N ASN A 144 12.71 0.61 -21.86
CA ASN A 144 13.77 1.59 -22.03
C ASN A 144 14.68 1.61 -20.79
N THR A 145 15.94 2.00 -20.99
CA THR A 145 16.90 2.12 -19.88
C THR A 145 17.64 3.45 -19.89
N ILE A 146 17.92 3.95 -18.69
CA ILE A 146 18.83 5.08 -18.43
C ILE A 146 19.72 4.74 -17.23
N LYS A 147 20.81 5.49 -17.08
CA LYS A 147 21.67 5.42 -15.89
C LYS A 147 21.29 6.49 -14.88
N LYS A 148 21.38 6.18 -13.59
CA LYS A 148 21.35 7.17 -12.51
C LYS A 148 22.45 8.20 -12.75
N GLY A 149 22.12 9.45 -12.49
CA GLY A 149 23.05 10.57 -12.56
C GLY A 149 22.35 11.88 -12.83
N ASN A 150 23.13 12.96 -12.81
CA ASN A 150 22.62 14.31 -13.03
C ASN A 150 22.26 14.58 -14.51
N LYS A 151 22.59 13.65 -15.42
CA LYS A 151 22.29 13.75 -16.85
C LYS A 151 21.74 12.43 -17.41
N MET A 152 20.50 12.47 -17.87
CA MET A 152 19.86 11.39 -18.62
C MET A 152 20.50 11.27 -19.99
N TYR A 153 20.84 10.04 -20.38
CA TYR A 153 21.59 9.73 -21.60
C TYR A 153 22.91 10.53 -21.71
N GLY A 154 23.52 10.88 -20.57
CA GLY A 154 24.74 11.68 -20.50
C GLY A 154 24.60 13.15 -20.94
N ARG A 155 23.40 13.59 -21.35
CA ARG A 155 23.20 14.89 -22.03
C ARG A 155 22.09 15.76 -21.45
N ILE A 156 20.98 15.18 -20.98
CA ILE A 156 19.79 15.96 -20.56
C ILE A 156 19.76 16.04 -19.04
N ASN A 157 19.69 17.25 -18.47
CA ASN A 157 19.71 17.42 -17.02
C ASN A 157 18.55 16.69 -16.34
N PHE A 158 18.85 15.99 -15.24
CA PHE A 158 17.85 15.53 -14.28
C PHE A 158 17.13 16.72 -13.65
N SER A 159 15.83 16.59 -13.40
CA SER A 159 15.04 17.65 -12.78
C SER A 159 14.54 17.22 -11.40
N TYR A 160 13.70 16.19 -11.32
CA TYR A 160 13.17 15.68 -10.06
C TYR A 160 12.57 14.28 -10.21
N ILE A 161 12.31 13.65 -9.07
CA ILE A 161 11.46 12.45 -8.94
C ILE A 161 10.16 12.86 -8.27
N CYS A 162 9.01 12.41 -8.79
CA CYS A 162 7.78 12.31 -8.01
C CYS A 162 7.80 10.96 -7.29
N VAL A 163 7.91 11.01 -5.97
CA VAL A 163 8.10 9.83 -5.13
C VAL A 163 6.76 9.13 -4.96
N SER A 164 6.65 7.92 -5.51
CA SER A 164 5.47 7.08 -5.32
C SER A 164 5.24 6.78 -3.84
N PRO A 165 3.99 6.53 -3.43
CA PRO A 165 3.67 6.02 -2.09
C PRO A 165 4.49 4.78 -1.72
N GLY A 166 4.94 4.03 -2.73
CA GLY A 166 5.75 2.84 -2.58
C GLY A 166 4.90 1.60 -2.40
N PHE A 167 5.57 0.52 -2.04
CA PHE A 167 4.92 -0.71 -1.61
C PHE A 167 4.90 -0.66 -0.10
N ASP A 168 3.73 -0.53 0.52
CA ASP A 168 3.62 -1.13 1.84
C ASP A 168 3.78 -2.62 1.55
N ASN A 169 4.60 -3.25 2.36
CA ASN A 169 4.49 -4.67 2.53
C ASN A 169 3.27 -4.83 3.46
N PRO A 170 2.03 -5.07 2.98
CA PRO A 170 1.10 -5.73 3.87
C PRO A 170 1.77 -7.09 4.06
N ASN A 171 2.55 -7.26 5.13
CA ASN A 171 2.81 -8.59 5.64
C ASN A 171 1.42 -9.23 5.69
N PRO A 172 1.10 -10.20 4.82
CA PRO A 172 -0.25 -10.73 4.83
C PRO A 172 -0.52 -11.24 6.25
N VAL A 173 -1.69 -10.93 6.80
CA VAL A 173 -2.06 -11.46 8.12
C VAL A 173 -2.24 -12.97 7.93
N THR A 174 -1.19 -13.73 8.22
CA THR A 174 -1.21 -15.20 8.09
C THR A 174 -1.69 -15.87 9.37
N THR A 175 -1.60 -15.15 10.48
CA THR A 175 -1.97 -15.65 11.79
C THR A 175 -3.48 -15.61 12.00
N THR A 176 -4.09 -16.77 12.26
CA THR A 176 -5.50 -16.87 12.68
C THR A 176 -5.63 -16.45 14.15
N PRO A 177 -6.50 -15.50 14.51
CA PRO A 177 -6.71 -15.13 15.91
C PRO A 177 -7.36 -16.26 16.70
N SER A 178 -6.87 -16.50 17.91
CA SER A 178 -7.35 -17.49 18.87
C SER A 178 -7.38 -16.86 20.27
N ILE A 179 -8.36 -17.29 21.06
CA ILE A 179 -8.53 -16.86 22.46
C ILE A 179 -8.60 -18.08 23.36
N TRP A 180 -7.95 -17.98 24.51
CA TRP A 180 -8.02 -18.98 25.57
C TRP A 180 -8.45 -18.33 26.88
N LYS A 181 -9.16 -19.11 27.69
CA LYS A 181 -9.68 -18.72 29.00
C LYS A 181 -9.14 -19.68 30.05
N ASN A 182 -8.89 -19.18 31.25
CA ASN A 182 -8.41 -20.01 32.36
C ASN A 182 -9.51 -20.87 33.01
N SER A 183 -10.78 -20.52 32.82
CA SER A 183 -11.93 -21.31 33.31
C SER A 183 -13.19 -21.10 32.45
N ASP A 184 -14.06 -22.11 32.43
CA ASP A 184 -15.40 -22.08 31.83
C ASP A 184 -16.46 -21.41 32.72
N SER A 185 -16.16 -21.23 34.01
CA SER A 185 -17.10 -20.63 34.98
C SER A 185 -16.37 -19.85 36.07
N TYR A 186 -17.03 -18.80 36.58
CA TYR A 186 -16.52 -17.92 37.62
C TYR A 186 -17.60 -17.66 38.66
N THR A 187 -17.20 -17.56 39.92
CA THR A 187 -18.06 -17.07 41.00
C THR A 187 -17.90 -15.56 41.13
N VAL A 188 -18.91 -14.86 41.65
CA VAL A 188 -18.80 -13.44 41.99
C VAL A 188 -17.60 -13.22 42.93
N GLY A 189 -16.77 -12.23 42.61
CA GLY A 189 -15.49 -11.97 43.30
C GLY A 189 -14.26 -12.69 42.72
N ASN A 190 -14.43 -13.65 41.79
CA ASN A 190 -13.29 -14.23 41.08
C ASN A 190 -12.81 -13.29 39.96
N SER A 191 -11.49 -13.25 39.75
CA SER A 191 -10.90 -12.68 38.53
C SER A 191 -10.96 -13.68 37.37
N ALA A 192 -11.16 -13.17 36.16
CA ALA A 192 -11.10 -13.95 34.93
C ALA A 192 -9.89 -13.53 34.11
N THR A 193 -9.07 -14.50 33.67
CA THR A 193 -7.87 -14.24 32.87
C THR A 193 -8.04 -14.83 31.48
N LEU A 194 -7.78 -13.99 30.48
CA LEU A 194 -7.89 -14.33 29.08
C LEU A 194 -6.55 -14.11 28.40
N THR A 195 -6.15 -15.06 27.56
CA THR A 195 -4.92 -15.00 26.78
C THR A 195 -5.23 -15.14 25.30
N TRP A 196 -4.41 -14.54 24.45
CA TRP A 196 -4.55 -14.60 23.00
C TRP A 196 -3.21 -14.68 22.30
N ASN A 197 -3.20 -15.21 21.08
CA ASN A 197 -1.99 -15.16 20.26
C ASN A 197 -1.83 -13.77 19.64
N SER A 198 -0.57 -13.39 19.45
CA SER A 198 -0.25 -12.25 18.59
C SER A 198 -0.74 -12.54 17.17
N VAL A 199 -1.37 -11.55 16.54
CA VAL A 199 -1.76 -11.56 15.13
C VAL A 199 -0.82 -10.62 14.37
N ASP A 200 -0.31 -11.08 13.24
CA ASP A 200 0.61 -10.31 12.40
C ASP A 200 -0.02 -8.95 12.05
N ASN A 201 0.74 -7.86 12.27
CA ASN A 201 0.34 -6.48 11.96
C ASN A 201 -0.89 -5.94 12.70
N ALA A 202 -1.34 -6.61 13.76
CA ALA A 202 -2.34 -6.03 14.64
C ALA A 202 -1.77 -4.77 15.32
N THR A 203 -2.43 -3.63 15.13
CA THR A 203 -2.07 -2.35 15.76
C THR A 203 -2.64 -2.21 17.18
N GLY A 204 -3.49 -3.16 17.58
CA GLY A 204 -4.06 -3.28 18.92
C GLY A 204 -5.14 -4.36 18.95
N TYR A 205 -5.57 -4.71 20.16
CA TYR A 205 -6.67 -5.64 20.38
C TYR A 205 -7.77 -4.95 21.17
N TRP A 206 -9.02 -5.33 20.89
CA TRP A 206 -10.18 -4.87 21.65
C TRP A 206 -10.79 -6.03 22.39
N PHE A 207 -10.86 -5.90 23.71
CA PHE A 207 -11.59 -6.81 24.56
C PHE A 207 -12.99 -6.27 24.81
N SER A 208 -14.01 -7.11 24.55
CA SER A 208 -15.41 -6.75 24.76
C SER A 208 -16.16 -7.85 25.51
N VAL A 209 -16.89 -7.45 26.56
CA VAL A 209 -17.76 -8.33 27.33
C VAL A 209 -19.21 -7.98 27.04
N TRP A 210 -20.00 -8.99 26.72
CA TRP A 210 -21.43 -8.87 26.49
C TRP A 210 -22.22 -9.65 27.53
N TYR A 211 -23.31 -9.07 28.01
CA TYR A 211 -24.27 -9.71 28.89
C TYR A 211 -25.67 -9.51 28.34
N LYS A 212 -26.38 -10.61 28.05
CA LYS A 212 -27.75 -10.60 27.48
C LYS A 212 -27.90 -9.75 26.20
N GLY A 213 -26.87 -9.73 25.37
CA GLY A 213 -26.87 -8.95 24.12
C GLY A 213 -26.50 -7.48 24.30
N GLU A 214 -26.21 -7.02 25.51
CA GLU A 214 -25.69 -5.68 25.77
C GLU A 214 -24.18 -5.73 26.04
N GLN A 215 -23.44 -4.81 25.44
CA GLN A 215 -22.00 -4.65 25.69
C GLN A 215 -21.82 -3.94 27.03
N ILE A 216 -21.16 -4.59 27.99
CA ILE A 216 -20.96 -4.08 29.35
C ILE A 216 -19.51 -3.65 29.63
N VAL A 217 -18.55 -4.17 28.86
CA VAL A 217 -17.14 -3.75 28.92
C VAL A 217 -16.62 -3.66 27.49
N THR A 218 -15.89 -2.59 27.19
CA THR A 218 -15.03 -2.49 26.02
C THR A 218 -13.74 -1.79 26.41
N THR A 219 -12.60 -2.40 26.10
CA THR A 219 -11.30 -1.80 26.39
C THR A 219 -10.30 -2.18 25.33
N GLN A 220 -9.46 -1.22 24.94
CA GLN A 220 -8.32 -1.50 24.10
C GLN A 220 -7.21 -2.10 24.98
N VAL A 221 -6.73 -3.28 24.59
CA VAL A 221 -5.59 -3.93 25.23
C VAL A 221 -4.41 -3.85 24.26
N SER A 222 -3.46 -2.96 24.55
CA SER A 222 -2.24 -2.76 23.75
C SER A 222 -1.06 -3.46 24.42
N GLY A 223 -0.36 -4.31 23.66
CA GLY A 223 0.97 -4.80 24.03
C GLY A 223 1.05 -5.96 25.05
N SER A 224 -0.05 -6.43 25.63
CA SER A 224 -0.07 -7.68 26.41
C SER A 224 -0.72 -8.82 25.60
N SER A 225 -0.39 -10.07 25.91
CA SER A 225 -1.08 -11.28 25.40
C SER A 225 -2.05 -11.86 26.45
N GLU A 226 -2.31 -11.10 27.50
CA GLU A 226 -3.11 -11.47 28.66
C GLU A 226 -3.88 -10.25 29.18
N TYR A 227 -5.11 -10.47 29.64
CA TYR A 227 -5.93 -9.48 30.35
C TYR A 227 -6.68 -10.15 31.49
N THR A 228 -6.61 -9.56 32.69
CA THR A 228 -7.34 -10.01 33.88
C THR A 228 -8.46 -9.03 34.20
N LEU A 229 -9.70 -9.50 34.09
CA LEU A 229 -10.86 -8.79 34.59
C LEU A 229 -10.98 -9.04 36.09
N ASN A 230 -10.80 -7.99 36.88
CA ASN A 230 -11.09 -8.01 38.31
C ASN A 230 -12.54 -7.56 38.52
N ASN A 231 -13.22 -8.22 39.46
CA ASN A 231 -14.58 -7.88 39.90
C ASN A 231 -14.51 -6.92 41.09
#